data_AF-A0AAC8QHX9-F1
#
_entry.id   AF-A0AAC8QHX9-F1
#
_cell.length_a   1.000
_cell.length_b   1.000
_cell.length_c   1.000
_cell.angle_alpha   90.00
_cell.angle_beta   90.00
_cell.angle_gamma   90.00
#
_symmetry.space_group_name_H-M   'P 1'
#
loop_
_entity.id
_entity.type
_entity.pdbx_description
1 polymer ?
#
loop_
_entity_poly.entity_id
_entity_poly.type
_entity_poly.pdbx_seq_one_letter_code
_entity_poly.pdbx_strand_id
1 'polypeptide(L)'
;MNQEVVDTDLVILVVGALLALGVLYWLLSGNEASRLRDAYFRSVQLPRAQAEESLARHVARLQEKHPGKSEAWYLRRVLADLQRDRR
;
A
#
# COMPACT_ATOMS: atom_id res chain seq x y z
N MET A 1 3.90 -2.47 45.58
CA MET A 1 2.97 -1.61 44.82
C MET A 1 3.62 -0.80 43.69
N ASN A 2 4.95 -0.62 43.65
CA ASN A 2 5.61 0.13 42.57
C ASN A 2 6.02 -0.72 41.36
N GLN A 3 6.19 -2.05 41.50
CA GLN A 3 6.58 -2.92 40.39
C GLN A 3 5.44 -3.15 39.38
N GLU A 4 4.20 -3.36 39.85
CA GLU A 4 3.05 -3.58 38.95
C GLU A 4 2.72 -2.36 38.08
N VAL A 5 2.96 -1.15 38.61
CA VAL A 5 2.76 0.10 37.86
C VAL A 5 3.81 0.24 36.76
N VAL A 6 5.08 -0.04 37.09
CA VAL A 6 6.20 0.01 36.12
C VAL A 6 6.01 -1.02 35.00
N ASP A 7 5.49 -2.21 35.30
CA ASP A 7 5.21 -3.23 34.28
C ASP A 7 4.08 -2.79 33.35
N THR A 8 3.03 -2.16 33.88
CA THR A 8 1.90 -1.66 33.08
C THR A 8 2.32 -0.51 32.17
N ASP A 9 3.12 0.42 32.69
CA ASP A 9 3.66 1.55 31.91
C ASP A 9 4.58 1.07 30.77
N LEU A 10 5.43 0.08 31.04
CA LEU A 10 6.30 -0.52 30.04
C LEU A 10 5.49 -1.21 28.93
N VAL A 11 4.44 -1.95 29.29
CA VAL A 11 3.55 -2.59 28.31
C VAL A 11 2.86 -1.55 27.42
N ILE A 12 2.35 -0.46 28.01
CA ILE A 12 1.70 0.62 27.24
C ILE A 12 2.69 1.27 26.26
N LEU A 13 3.92 1.54 26.72
CA LEU A 13 4.96 2.11 25.86
C LEU A 13 5.35 1.18 24.71
N VAL A 14 5.51 -0.12 24.98
CA VAL A 14 5.86 -1.12 23.96
C VAL A 14 4.74 -1.27 22.93
N VAL A 15 3.48 -1.38 23.38
CA VAL A 15 2.32 -1.48 22.47
C VAL A 15 2.16 -0.21 21.64
N GLY A 16 2.31 0.96 22.26
CA GLY A 16 2.27 2.25 21.57
C GLY A 16 3.37 2.38 20.52
N ALA A 17 4.60 1.96 20.84
CA ALA A 17 5.72 1.96 19.91
C ALA A 17 5.49 1.01 18.71
N LEU A 18 4.95 -0.19 18.96
CA LEU A 18 4.62 -1.13 17.89
C LEU A 18 3.52 -0.61 16.95
N LEU A 19 2.48 0.02 17.51
CA LEU A 19 1.43 0.65 16.71
C LEU A 19 1.97 1.84 15.91
N ALA A 20 2.79 2.70 16.53
CA ALA A 20 3.43 3.83 15.86
C ALA A 20 4.35 3.38 14.73
N LEU A 21 5.15 2.32 14.95
CA LEU A 21 5.98 1.70 13.92
C LEU A 21 5.15 1.08 12.80
N GLY A 22 4.02 0.44 13.11
CA GLY A 22 3.09 -0.08 12.11
C GLY A 22 2.49 1.02 11.22
N VAL A 23 2.04 2.12 11.83
CA VAL A 23 1.52 3.30 11.12
C VAL A 23 2.61 3.98 10.30
N LEU A 24 3.80 4.15 10.85
CA LEU A 24 4.95 4.73 10.16
C LEU A 24 5.38 3.88 8.97
N TYR A 25 5.42 2.55 9.13
CA TYR A 25 5.73 1.61 8.05
C TYR A 25 4.66 1.65 6.96
N TRP A 26 3.39 1.81 7.32
CA TRP A 26 2.28 1.99 6.39
C TRP A 26 2.41 3.31 5.60
N LEU A 27 2.75 4.42 6.26
CA LEU A 27 2.97 5.72 5.62
C LEU A 27 4.19 5.72 4.69
N LEU A 28 5.31 5.10 5.11
CA LEU A 28 6.52 4.98 4.30
C LEU A 28 6.36 4.01 3.12
N SER A 29 5.57 2.95 3.27
CA SER A 29 5.19 2.04 2.17
C SER A 29 4.40 2.76 1.06
N GLY A 30 3.80 3.91 1.36
CA GLY A 30 3.14 4.78 0.37
C GLY A 30 4.09 5.32 -0.70
N ASN A 31 5.41 5.36 -0.47
CA ASN A 31 6.34 5.99 -1.42
C ASN A 31 6.53 5.18 -2.71
N GLU A 32 6.56 3.84 -2.61
CA GLU A 32 6.67 2.99 -3.80
C GLU A 32 5.33 2.89 -4.54
N ALA A 33 4.22 2.72 -3.81
CA ALA A 33 2.88 2.69 -4.39
C ALA A 33 2.55 4.01 -5.10
N SER A 34 2.91 5.16 -4.52
CA SER A 34 2.71 6.47 -5.12
C SER A 34 3.50 6.62 -6.42
N ARG A 35 4.78 6.24 -6.43
CA ARG A 35 5.61 6.26 -7.65
C ARG A 35 5.06 5.35 -8.76
N LEU A 36 4.54 4.18 -8.40
CA LEU A 36 3.91 3.26 -9.35
C LEU A 36 2.58 3.81 -9.87
N ARG A 37 1.77 4.45 -9.03
CA ARG A 37 0.55 5.16 -9.48
C ARG A 37 0.88 6.26 -10.48
N ASP A 38 1.88 7.10 -10.18
CA ASP A 38 2.33 8.15 -11.10
C ASP A 38 2.90 7.59 -12.41
N ALA A 39 3.57 6.44 -12.36
CA ALA A 39 4.02 5.75 -13.58
C ALA A 39 2.84 5.23 -14.42
N TYR A 40 1.79 4.71 -13.77
CA TYR A 40 0.56 4.28 -14.44
C TYR A 40 -0.19 5.47 -15.06
N PHE A 41 -0.35 6.59 -14.35
CA PHE A 41 -1.00 7.78 -14.91
C PHE A 41 -0.23 8.40 -16.07
N ARG A 42 1.10 8.30 -16.06
CA ARG A 42 1.92 8.73 -17.21
C ARG A 42 1.83 7.77 -18.39
N SER A 43 1.59 6.48 -18.16
CA SER A 43 1.49 5.51 -19.24
C SER A 43 0.12 5.52 -19.93
N VAL A 44 -0.94 5.79 -19.17
CA VAL A 44 -2.32 5.84 -19.65
C VAL A 44 -2.71 7.28 -19.99
N GLN A 45 -3.00 7.57 -21.26
CA GLN A 45 -3.44 8.90 -21.72
C GLN A 45 -4.92 9.16 -21.36
N LEU A 46 -5.30 8.96 -20.10
CA LEU A 46 -6.67 9.19 -19.60
C LEU A 46 -6.69 10.32 -18.56
N PRO A 47 -7.82 11.02 -18.41
CA PRO A 47 -8.04 11.92 -17.29
C PRO A 47 -7.85 11.18 -15.95
N ARG A 48 -7.25 11.86 -14.98
CA ARG A 48 -6.85 11.25 -13.70
C ARG A 48 -7.97 10.46 -13.01
N ALA A 49 -9.19 11.01 -12.96
CA ALA A 49 -10.34 10.35 -12.35
C ALA A 49 -10.72 9.03 -13.05
N GLN A 50 -10.68 8.99 -14.38
CA GLN A 50 -10.98 7.78 -15.15
C GLN A 50 -9.85 6.75 -15.05
N ALA A 51 -8.61 7.22 -15.00
CA ALA A 51 -7.46 6.37 -14.80
C ALA A 51 -7.46 5.71 -13.41
N GLU A 52 -7.86 6.45 -12.37
CA GLU A 52 -8.04 5.94 -11.00
C GLU A 52 -9.14 4.87 -10.94
N GLU A 53 -10.30 5.12 -11.56
CA GLU A 53 -11.39 4.15 -11.61
C GLU A 53 -11.00 2.87 -12.39
N SER A 54 -10.30 3.03 -13.51
CA SER A 54 -9.78 1.89 -14.27
C SER A 54 -8.75 1.09 -13.47
N LEU A 55 -7.86 1.79 -12.75
CA LEU A 55 -6.86 1.17 -11.89
C LEU A 55 -7.51 0.40 -10.75
N ALA A 56 -8.51 1.00 -10.08
CA ALA A 56 -9.27 0.35 -9.01
C ALA A 56 -9.94 -0.94 -9.48
N ARG A 57 -10.53 -0.94 -10.68
CA ARG A 57 -11.11 -2.16 -11.29
C ARG A 57 -10.09 -3.24 -11.60
N HIS A 58 -8.87 -2.89 -12.01
CA HIS A 58 -7.79 -3.86 -12.23
C HIS A 58 -7.26 -4.42 -10.91
N VAL A 59 -7.08 -3.57 -9.90
CA VAL A 59 -6.64 -3.99 -8.56
C VAL A 59 -7.68 -4.90 -7.90
N ALA A 60 -8.97 -4.57 -7.98
CA ALA A 60 -10.04 -5.41 -7.43
C ALA A 60 -10.03 -6.83 -8.04
N ARG A 61 -9.94 -6.94 -9.37
CA ARG A 61 -9.83 -8.25 -10.06
C ARG A 61 -8.57 -9.02 -9.66
N LEU A 62 -7.46 -8.33 -9.38
CA LEU A 62 -6.23 -8.97 -8.91
C LEU A 62 -6.31 -9.38 -7.44
N GLN A 63 -7.01 -8.61 -6.59
CA GLN A 63 -7.25 -8.96 -5.19
C GLN A 63 -8.12 -10.20 -5.06
N GLU A 64 -9.14 -10.35 -5.93
CA GLU A 64 -9.96 -11.57 -6.00
C GLU A 64 -9.11 -12.82 -6.32
N LYS A 65 -8.14 -12.68 -7.24
CA LYS A 65 -7.27 -13.79 -7.67
C LYS A 65 -6.11 -14.06 -6.72
N HIS A 66 -5.59 -13.02 -6.08
CA HIS A 66 -4.39 -13.08 -5.25
C HIS A 66 -4.58 -12.25 -3.96
N PRO A 67 -5.43 -12.72 -3.03
CA PRO A 67 -5.69 -11.97 -1.79
C PRO A 67 -4.43 -11.87 -0.92
N GLY A 68 -4.36 -10.81 -0.11
CA GLY A 68 -3.29 -10.62 0.89
C GLY A 68 -1.94 -10.12 0.35
N LYS A 69 -1.86 -9.68 -0.91
CA LYS A 69 -0.66 -8.99 -1.43
C LYS A 69 -0.66 -7.50 -1.10
N SER A 70 0.52 -6.89 -1.11
CA SER A 70 0.69 -5.46 -0.89
C SER A 70 0.19 -4.64 -2.09
N GLU A 71 -0.21 -3.39 -1.85
CA GLU A 71 -0.67 -2.49 -2.91
C GLU A 71 0.37 -2.32 -4.02
N ALA A 72 1.64 -2.16 -3.65
CA ALA A 72 2.76 -2.08 -4.59
C ALA A 72 2.86 -3.32 -5.50
N TRP A 73 2.56 -4.51 -4.99
CA TRP A 73 2.56 -5.74 -5.79
C TRP A 73 1.49 -5.70 -6.88
N TYR A 74 0.25 -5.29 -6.53
CA TYR A 74 -0.82 -5.16 -7.51
C TYR A 74 -0.50 -4.09 -8.56
N LEU A 75 -0.01 -2.92 -8.11
CA LEU A 75 0.39 -1.82 -9.00
C LEU A 75 1.50 -2.22 -9.97
N ARG A 76 2.55 -2.92 -9.49
CA ARG A 76 3.60 -3.47 -10.37
C ARG A 76 3.03 -4.44 -11.40
N ARG A 77 2.06 -5.28 -10.99
CA ARG A 77 1.46 -6.26 -11.90
C ARG A 77 0.66 -5.59 -13.01
N VAL A 78 -0.15 -4.59 -12.66
CA VAL A 78 -0.92 -3.81 -13.64
C VAL A 78 0.02 -3.08 -14.61
N LEU A 79 1.09 -2.45 -14.10
CA LEU A 79 2.10 -1.80 -14.94
C LEU A 79 2.82 -2.76 -15.87
N ALA A 80 3.20 -3.94 -15.39
CA ALA A 80 3.86 -4.96 -16.20
C ALA A 80 2.96 -5.46 -17.34
N ASP A 81 1.67 -5.65 -17.07
CA ASP A 81 0.68 -6.04 -18.07
C ASP A 81 0.52 -4.95 -19.14
N LEU A 82 0.42 -3.69 -18.70
CA LEU A 82 0.27 -2.54 -19.58
C LEU A 82 1.53 -2.26 -20.43
N GLN A 83 2.72 -2.52 -19.89
CA GLN A 83 3.97 -2.46 -20.65
C GLN A 83 4.10 -3.60 -21.67
N ARG A 84 3.55 -4.78 -21.35
CA ARG A 84 3.56 -5.94 -22.23
C ARG A 84 2.67 -5.73 -23.45
N ASP A 85 1.48 -5.15 -23.26
CA ASP A 85 0.55 -4.81 -24.35
C ASP A 85 1.09 -3.71 -25.29
N ARG A 86 2.07 -2.92 -24.82
CA ARG A 86 2.67 -1.82 -25.59
C ARG A 86 3.85 -2.23 -26.46
N ARG A 87 4.36 -3.47 -26.33
CA ARG A 87 5.45 -4.02 -27.15
C ARG A 87 4.90 -4.94 -28.22
#